data_AF-E0CY82-F1
#
_entry.id   AF-E0CY82-F1
#
_cell.length_a   1.000
_cell.length_b   1.000
_cell.length_c   1.000
_cell.angle_alpha   90.00
_cell.angle_beta   90.00
_cell.angle_gamma   90.00
#
_symmetry.space_group_name_H-M   'P 1'
#
loop_
_entity.id
_entity.type
_entity.pdbx_description
1 polymer ?
#
loop_
_entity_poly.entity_id
_entity_poly.type
_entity_poly.pdbx_seq_one_letter_code
_entity_poly.pdbx_strand_id
1 'polypeptide(L)' 'MRMTMEEMKNEAETTSMVSMPLYAVMYPVFNELERVNLSAAQTLRAAFIKAEKENPGLTQDIIMKI' A
#
# COMPACT_ATOMS: atom_id res chain seq x y z
N MET A 1 0.56 15.49 24.80
CA MET A 1 1.78 15.72 23.99
C MET A 1 1.38 16.59 22.80
N ARG A 2 2.12 17.66 22.49
CA ARG A 2 1.95 18.42 21.23
C ARG A 2 3.07 17.98 20.28
N MET A 3 2.70 17.44 19.14
CA MET A 3 3.63 17.04 18.09
C MET A 3 4.03 18.26 17.26
N THR A 4 5.30 18.35 16.88
CA THR A 4 5.86 19.44 16.06
C THR A 4 5.58 19.20 14.57
N MET A 5 5.59 20.28 13.77
CA MET A 5 5.39 20.19 12.31
C MET A 5 6.45 19.31 11.63
N GLU A 6 7.69 19.32 12.13
CA GLU A 6 8.77 18.46 11.63
C GLU A 6 8.52 16.98 11.94
N GLU A 7 8.04 16.65 13.14
CA GLU A 7 7.65 15.28 13.48
C GLU A 7 6.51 14.78 12.58
N MET A 8 5.49 15.60 12.33
CA MET A 8 4.39 15.25 11.43
C MET A 8 4.87 15.00 9.99
N LYS A 9 5.83 15.81 9.51
CA LYS A 9 6.43 15.63 8.18
C LYS A 9 7.22 14.33 8.09
N ASN A 10 8.06 14.05 9.08
CA ASN A 10 8.85 12.82 9.13
C ASN A 10 7.98 11.57 9.22
N GLU A 11 6.91 11.60 10.03
CA GLU A 11 5.93 10.51 10.08
C GLU A 11 5.20 10.31 8.75
N ALA A 12 4.82 11.40 8.07
CA ALA A 12 4.20 11.30 6.76
C ALA A 12 5.16 10.74 5.69
N GLU A 13 6.43 11.17 5.69
CA GLU A 13 7.46 10.66 4.78
C GLU A 13 7.77 9.18 5.03
N THR A 14 7.92 8.76 6.29
CA THR A 14 8.15 7.35 6.65
C THR A 14 6.95 6.47 6.30
N THR A 15 5.72 6.95 6.57
CA THR A 15 4.46 6.31 6.17
C THR A 15 4.37 6.17 4.65
N SER A 16 4.80 7.19 3.89
CA SER A 16 4.87 7.16 2.43
C SER A 16 5.89 6.14 1.92
N MET A 17 7.08 6.08 2.54
CA MET A 17 8.14 5.15 2.15
C MET A 17 7.76 3.69 2.41
N VAL A 18 7.16 3.39 3.56
CA VAL A 18 6.75 2.01 3.90
C VAL A 18 5.60 1.50 3.02
N SER A 19 4.82 2.42 2.43
CA SER A 19 3.73 2.10 1.49
C SER A 19 4.19 1.91 0.05
N MET A 20 5.48 2.12 -0.28
CA MET A 20 6.00 1.94 -1.63
C MET A 20 5.73 0.56 -2.25
N PRO A 21 5.80 -0.57 -1.51
CA PRO A 21 5.55 -1.89 -2.10
C PRO A 21 4.16 -2.05 -2.72
N LEU A 22 3.14 -1.33 -2.22
CA LEU A 22 1.81 -1.30 -2.84
C LEU A 22 1.90 -0.82 -4.30
N TYR A 23 2.64 0.26 -4.56
CA TYR A 23 2.74 0.85 -5.89
C TYR A 23 3.81 0.18 -6.77
N ALA A 24 4.94 -0.18 -6.19
CA ALA A 24 6.07 -0.74 -6.93
C ALA A 24 5.88 -2.23 -7.29
N VAL A 25 5.17 -2.99 -6.46
CA VAL A 25 5.02 -4.45 -6.62
C VAL A 25 3.57 -4.81 -6.91
N MET A 26 2.63 -4.42 -6.06
CA MET A 26 1.25 -4.90 -6.19
C MET A 26 0.49 -4.30 -7.37
N TYR A 27 0.70 -3.02 -7.69
CA TYR A 27 0.04 -2.38 -8.84
C TYR A 27 0.34 -3.07 -10.19
N PRO A 28 1.61 -3.39 -10.53
CA PRO A 28 1.92 -4.22 -11.69
C PRO A 28 1.20 -5.58 -11.67
N VAL A 29 1.18 -6.28 -10.54
CA VAL A 29 0.47 -7.57 -10.39
C VAL A 29 -1.03 -7.40 -10.67
N PHE A 30 -1.67 -6.36 -10.14
CA PHE A 30 -3.07 -6.08 -10.44
C PHE A 30 -3.30 -5.79 -11.93
N ASN A 31 -2.42 -5.06 -12.59
CA ASN A 31 -2.51 -4.80 -14.04
C ASN A 31 -2.45 -6.10 -14.85
N GLU A 32 -1.66 -7.08 -14.42
CA GLU A 32 -1.61 -8.40 -15.06
C GLU A 32 -2.89 -9.20 -14.80
N LEU A 33 -3.40 -9.17 -13.55
CA LEU A 33 -4.65 -9.84 -13.18
C LEU A 33 -5.88 -9.25 -13.88
N GLU A 34 -5.87 -7.97 -14.26
CA GLU A 34 -6.96 -7.35 -15.03
C GLU A 34 -7.17 -8.03 -16.38
N ARG A 35 -6.11 -8.63 -16.97
CA ARG A 35 -6.21 -9.40 -18.22
C ARG A 35 -6.87 -10.78 -18.02
N VAL A 36 -6.87 -11.30 -16.79
CA VAL A 36 -7.50 -12.57 -16.43
C VAL A 36 -8.95 -12.34 -16.02
N ASN A 37 -9.17 -11.39 -15.10
CA ASN A 37 -10.49 -10.98 -14.65
C ASN A 37 -10.44 -9.55 -14.10
N LEU A 38 -10.96 -8.60 -14.89
CA LEU A 38 -10.99 -7.18 -14.54
C LEU A 38 -11.67 -6.91 -13.19
N SER A 39 -12.83 -7.49 -12.95
CA SER A 39 -13.61 -7.22 -11.74
C SER A 39 -12.88 -7.71 -10.49
N ALA A 40 -12.35 -8.94 -10.51
CA ALA A 40 -11.62 -9.49 -9.39
C ALA A 40 -10.31 -8.72 -9.11
N ALA A 41 -9.58 -8.34 -10.15
CA ALA A 41 -8.35 -7.57 -10.02
C ALA A 41 -8.61 -6.18 -9.40
N GLN A 42 -9.68 -5.49 -9.82
CA GLN A 42 -10.09 -4.22 -9.23
C GLN A 42 -10.51 -4.36 -7.76
N THR A 43 -11.23 -5.42 -7.40
CA THR A 43 -11.57 -5.72 -6.00
C THR A 43 -10.31 -5.92 -5.14
N LEU A 44 -9.34 -6.70 -5.62
CA LEU A 44 -8.07 -6.89 -4.92
C LEU A 44 -7.31 -5.57 -4.77
N ARG A 45 -7.18 -4.79 -5.86
CA ARG A 45 -6.52 -3.47 -5.82
C ARG A 45 -7.15 -2.56 -4.77
N ALA A 46 -8.47 -2.44 -4.76
CA ALA A 46 -9.18 -1.60 -3.80
C ALA A 46 -8.98 -2.07 -2.35
N ALA A 47 -8.99 -3.39 -2.12
CA ALA A 47 -8.75 -3.97 -0.80
C ALA A 47 -7.35 -3.66 -0.28
N PHE A 48 -6.32 -3.83 -1.11
CA PHE A 48 -4.93 -3.52 -0.73
C PHE A 48 -4.73 -2.02 -0.49
N ILE A 49 -5.29 -1.13 -1.33
CA ILE A 49 -5.22 0.32 -1.11
C ILE A 49 -5.86 0.71 0.22
N LYS A 50 -7.03 0.14 0.52
CA LYS A 50 -7.73 0.41 1.78
C LYS A 50 -6.92 -0.10 2.98
N ALA A 51 -6.42 -1.32 2.90
CA ALA A 51 -5.64 -1.94 3.97
C ALA A 51 -4.33 -1.17 4.24
N GLU A 52 -3.63 -0.72 3.19
CA GLU A 52 -2.41 0.08 3.33
C GLU A 52 -2.68 1.46 3.93
N LYS A 53 -3.80 2.09 3.55
CA LYS A 53 -4.21 3.38 4.12
C LYS A 53 -4.55 3.26 5.62
N GLU A 54 -5.16 2.16 6.03
CA GLU A 54 -5.51 1.89 7.43
C GLU A 54 -4.31 1.43 8.26
N ASN A 55 -3.36 0.72 7.65
CA ASN A 55 -2.15 0.22 8.29
C ASN A 55 -0.94 0.28 7.33
N PRO A 56 -0.24 1.42 7.25
CA PRO A 56 0.92 1.58 6.38
C PRO A 56 2.01 0.53 6.66
N GLY A 57 2.52 -0.08 5.60
CA GLY A 57 3.51 -1.16 5.63
C GLY A 57 2.92 -2.56 5.61
N LEU A 58 1.59 -2.72 5.76
CA LEU A 58 0.95 -4.03 5.73
C LEU A 58 1.19 -4.78 4.41
N THR A 59 1.19 -4.06 3.28
CA THR A 59 1.48 -4.67 1.97
C THR A 59 2.89 -5.27 1.95
N GLN A 60 3.86 -4.60 2.56
CA GLN A 60 5.22 -5.12 2.67
C GLN A 60 5.26 -6.41 3.51
N ASP A 61 4.57 -6.43 4.65
CA ASP A 61 4.51 -7.61 5.53
C ASP A 61 3.86 -8.81 4.84
N ILE A 62 2.77 -8.57 4.09
CA ILE A 62 2.10 -9.61 3.29
C ILE A 62 3.07 -10.17 2.24
N ILE A 63 3.75 -9.30 1.50
CA ILE A 63 4.70 -9.72 0.44
C ILE A 63 5.84 -10.55 1.04
N MET A 64 6.41 -10.16 2.19
CA MET A 64 7.50 -10.92 2.81
C MET A 64 7.07 -12.28 3.38
N LYS A 65 5.77 -12.50 3.56
CA LYS A 65 5.23 -13.73 4.16
C LYS A 65 4.87 -14.80 3.13
N ILE A 66 4.53 -14.38 1.91
CA ILE A 66 4.17 -15.24 0.78
C ILE A 66 5.43 -15.84 0.16
#